data_AF-A0A0F9EPE3-F1
#
_entry.id   AF-A0A0F9EPE3-F1
#
_cell.length_a   1.000
_cell.length_b   1.000
_cell.length_c   1.000
_cell.angle_alpha   90.00
_cell.angle_beta   90.00
_cell.angle_gamma   90.00
#
_symmetry.space_group_name_H-M   'P 1'
#
loop_
_entity.id
_entity.type
_entity.pdbx_description
1 polymer ?
#
loop_
_entity_poly.entity_id
_entity_poly.type
_entity_poly.pdbx_seq_one_letter_code
_entity_poly.pdbx_strand_id
1 'polypeptide(L)'
;MVNIKKKRKLKLTVLVIFGIFIINYELYPLVSSNSHYTLPLEKGSQIYEVIYYDEEAWKDTINVTSNPTDWFGGESDMIGAKSKATLLGVHGGGSSTLGMFGRLFFSWFEVNRSILWQYGYYQSYIDNNYPNIYNQWRPFLALWPFGTEPFDNYSNYFLSQHSLFREPLDFQSILYDYNDFAAVVNNDTAFQAINFSMPILSGDDFLWRFILDRYMMVNPINNYLTEVINTLECDNVSVNENKISFMRFGEKAYIMEFTYNSRGLLDNVIVKNNDNKLIYKITSSNLKFVVYIIIGISLGAIFGLIGFSFYRKRRLNSLLKSDRS
;
A
#
# COMPACT_ATOMS: atom_id res chain seq x y z
N MET A 1 -37.17 55.05 -6.79
CA MET A 1 -36.02 54.69 -7.65
C MET A 1 -35.38 53.42 -7.10
N VAL A 2 -35.39 52.29 -7.82
CA VAL A 2 -35.13 50.95 -7.24
C VAL A 2 -33.69 50.47 -7.44
N ASN A 3 -33.15 49.74 -6.46
CA ASN A 3 -31.73 49.41 -6.33
C ASN A 3 -31.29 48.19 -7.17
N ILE A 4 -30.71 48.42 -8.35
CA ILE A 4 -30.33 47.38 -9.31
C ILE A 4 -29.01 46.65 -8.95
N LYS A 5 -28.20 47.14 -8.00
CA LYS A 5 -26.84 46.62 -7.76
C LYS A 5 -26.74 45.19 -7.21
N LYS A 6 -27.83 44.55 -6.74
CA LYS A 6 -27.78 43.17 -6.20
C LYS A 6 -27.63 42.06 -7.26
N LYS A 7 -28.24 42.20 -8.46
CA LYS A 7 -28.31 41.07 -9.44
C LYS A 7 -26.95 40.62 -10.01
N ARG A 8 -25.94 41.49 -10.08
CA ARG A 8 -24.64 41.16 -10.72
C ARG A 8 -23.73 40.28 -9.85
N LYS A 9 -23.84 40.34 -8.51
CA LYS A 9 -23.03 39.47 -7.61
C LYS A 9 -23.47 38.01 -7.67
N LEU A 10 -24.78 37.74 -7.69
CA LEU A 10 -25.32 36.37 -7.65
C LEU A 10 -24.80 35.50 -8.82
N LYS A 11 -24.78 36.05 -10.05
CA LYS A 11 -24.23 35.34 -11.21
C LYS A 11 -22.74 34.98 -11.04
N LEU A 12 -21.94 35.84 -10.42
CA LEU A 12 -20.52 35.57 -10.20
C LEU A 12 -20.33 34.48 -9.13
N THR A 13 -21.09 34.52 -8.03
CA THR A 13 -21.03 33.48 -6.99
C THR A 13 -21.44 32.11 -7.53
N VAL A 14 -22.49 32.03 -8.36
CA VAL A 14 -22.90 30.77 -9.01
C VAL A 14 -21.84 30.29 -10.00
N LEU A 15 -21.23 31.18 -10.79
CA LEU A 15 -20.10 30.83 -11.69
C LEU A 15 -18.86 30.36 -10.93
N VAL A 16 -18.55 30.92 -9.75
CA VAL A 16 -17.44 30.45 -8.91
C VAL A 16 -17.75 29.08 -8.31
N ILE A 17 -18.99 28.83 -7.87
CA ILE A 17 -19.41 27.52 -7.36
C ILE A 17 -19.36 26.46 -8.48
N PHE A 18 -19.90 26.74 -9.66
CA PHE A 18 -19.76 25.86 -10.83
C PHE A 18 -18.30 25.68 -11.25
N GLY A 19 -17.49 26.74 -11.19
CA GLY A 19 -16.05 26.67 -11.41
C GLY A 19 -15.35 25.73 -10.42
N ILE A 20 -15.72 25.77 -9.14
CA ILE A 20 -15.23 24.83 -8.12
C ILE A 20 -15.66 23.39 -8.44
N PHE A 21 -16.88 23.15 -8.92
CA PHE A 21 -17.31 21.82 -9.36
C PHE A 21 -16.60 21.33 -10.65
N ILE A 22 -16.26 22.23 -11.57
CA ILE A 22 -15.55 21.89 -12.82
C ILE A 22 -14.03 21.72 -12.60
N ILE A 23 -13.45 22.44 -11.63
CA ILE A 23 -12.03 22.35 -11.28
C ILE A 23 -11.77 21.20 -10.29
N ASN A 24 -12.77 20.75 -9.52
CA ASN A 24 -12.71 19.49 -8.77
C ASN A 24 -12.83 18.28 -9.72
N TYR A 25 -11.73 18.02 -10.43
CA TYR A 25 -11.54 16.87 -11.30
C TYR A 25 -11.73 15.51 -10.56
N GLU A 26 -11.64 15.52 -9.22
CA GLU A 26 -11.90 14.38 -8.35
C GLU A 26 -13.37 13.91 -8.34
N LEU A 27 -14.32 14.70 -8.88
CA LEU A 27 -15.72 14.31 -9.02
C LEU A 27 -16.03 13.48 -10.29
N TYR A 28 -15.02 13.05 -11.05
CA TYR A 28 -15.17 12.15 -12.20
C TYR A 28 -14.61 10.72 -11.95
N PRO A 29 -15.35 9.87 -11.22
CA PRO A 29 -15.18 8.41 -11.26
C PRO A 29 -16.40 7.73 -11.92
N LEU A 30 -16.81 8.19 -13.11
CA LEU A 30 -17.92 7.60 -13.86
C LEU A 30 -17.46 7.08 -15.23
N VAL A 31 -17.75 5.80 -15.47
CA VAL A 31 -17.59 5.04 -16.72
C VAL A 31 -16.13 4.77 -17.16
N SER A 32 -15.45 3.83 -16.49
CA SER A 32 -14.84 2.65 -17.16
C SER A 32 -14.07 1.71 -16.20
N SER A 33 -14.74 0.65 -15.76
CA SER A 33 -14.14 -0.63 -15.34
C SER A 33 -15.25 -1.68 -15.31
N ASN A 34 -14.98 -2.91 -15.75
CA ASN A 34 -15.91 -4.03 -15.59
C ASN A 34 -15.79 -4.70 -14.21
N SER A 35 -14.75 -4.36 -13.44
CA SER A 35 -14.56 -4.87 -12.08
C SER A 35 -15.53 -4.23 -11.09
N HIS A 36 -16.01 -5.02 -10.14
CA HIS A 36 -16.69 -4.50 -8.95
C HIS A 36 -15.70 -3.91 -7.92
N TYR A 37 -14.40 -4.05 -8.16
CA TYR A 37 -13.32 -3.62 -7.28
C TYR A 37 -12.75 -2.25 -7.64
N THR A 38 -12.26 -1.54 -6.61
CA THR A 38 -11.69 -0.19 -6.73
C THR A 38 -10.45 -0.04 -5.87
N LEU A 39 -9.52 0.84 -6.27
CA LEU A 39 -8.32 1.15 -5.51
C LEU A 39 -8.38 2.61 -4.99
N PRO A 40 -8.92 2.87 -3.78
CA PRO A 40 -9.29 4.20 -3.29
C PRO A 40 -8.08 4.99 -2.72
N LEU A 41 -6.97 4.93 -3.44
CA LEU A 41 -5.68 5.42 -3.00
C LEU A 41 -5.49 6.92 -3.31
N GLU A 42 -5.69 7.75 -2.29
CA GLU A 42 -5.38 9.18 -2.34
C GLU A 42 -3.87 9.46 -2.27
N LYS A 43 -3.37 10.41 -3.08
CA LYS A 43 -1.99 10.92 -2.97
C LYS A 43 -1.70 11.41 -1.55
N GLY A 44 -0.52 11.08 -1.02
CA GLY A 44 -0.09 11.45 0.34
C GLY A 44 0.96 10.50 0.90
N SER A 45 1.40 10.76 2.13
CA SER A 45 2.42 9.96 2.82
C SER A 45 1.86 9.20 4.02
N GLN A 46 2.17 7.92 4.07
CA GLN A 46 2.04 7.06 5.25
C GLN A 46 3.44 6.87 5.86
N ILE A 47 3.55 7.00 7.18
CA ILE A 47 4.73 6.60 7.95
C ILE A 47 4.41 5.26 8.60
N TYR A 48 5.37 4.33 8.58
CA TYR A 48 5.34 3.08 9.32
C TYR A 48 6.39 3.15 10.44
N GLU A 49 6.07 2.65 11.63
CA GLU A 49 6.92 2.69 12.82
C GLU A 49 6.91 1.33 13.51
N VAL A 50 8.10 0.80 13.80
CA VAL A 50 8.28 -0.41 14.61
C VAL A 50 8.03 -0.02 16.07
N ILE A 51 6.94 -0.49 16.66
CA ILE A 51 6.55 -0.14 18.05
C ILE A 51 6.74 -1.28 19.05
N TYR A 52 7.08 -2.48 18.57
CA TYR A 52 7.46 -3.62 19.40
C TYR A 52 8.26 -4.64 18.60
N TYR A 53 9.30 -5.20 19.23
CA TYR A 53 10.06 -6.34 18.74
C TYR A 53 10.62 -7.10 19.94
N ASP A 54 10.51 -8.43 19.91
CA ASP A 54 11.11 -9.37 20.86
C ASP A 54 12.02 -10.31 20.05
N GLU A 55 13.33 -10.08 20.11
CA GLU A 55 14.35 -10.82 19.35
C GLU A 55 14.46 -12.29 19.81
N GLU A 56 14.31 -12.55 21.11
CA GLU A 56 14.36 -13.91 21.65
C GLU A 56 13.14 -14.71 21.19
N ALA A 57 11.94 -14.13 21.29
CA ALA A 57 10.71 -14.76 20.80
C ALA A 57 10.69 -14.92 19.27
N TRP A 58 11.31 -14.00 18.51
CA TRP A 58 11.46 -14.13 17.06
C TRP A 58 12.33 -15.34 16.71
N LYS A 59 13.51 -15.46 17.33
CA LYS A 59 14.45 -16.56 17.07
C LYS A 59 13.92 -17.91 17.57
N ASP A 60 13.17 -17.93 18.68
CA ASP A 60 12.54 -19.13 19.25
C ASP A 60 11.30 -19.62 18.48
N THR A 61 10.63 -18.75 17.70
CA THR A 61 9.37 -19.08 17.01
C THR A 61 9.49 -19.12 15.49
N ILE A 62 10.26 -18.21 14.88
CA ILE A 62 10.23 -17.94 13.43
C ILE A 62 11.45 -18.60 12.76
N ASN A 63 12.66 -18.08 12.97
CA ASN A 63 13.90 -18.70 12.51
C ASN A 63 15.10 -18.03 13.23
N VAL A 64 15.98 -18.84 13.82
CA VAL A 64 17.18 -18.40 14.56
C VAL A 64 18.12 -17.51 13.73
N THR A 65 18.18 -17.73 12.41
CA THR A 65 19.05 -17.00 11.48
C THR A 65 18.36 -15.84 10.75
N SER A 66 17.16 -15.42 11.18
CA SER A 66 16.40 -14.32 10.57
C SER A 66 16.06 -13.22 11.56
N ASN A 67 15.68 -12.05 11.04
CA ASN A 67 15.08 -10.95 11.81
C ASN A 67 14.04 -10.20 10.92
N PRO A 68 13.35 -9.15 11.43
CA PRO A 68 12.41 -8.38 10.62
C PRO A 68 12.99 -7.73 9.35
N THR A 69 14.31 -7.52 9.28
CA THR A 69 14.97 -6.87 8.12
C THR A 69 14.93 -7.74 6.87
N ASP A 70 14.88 -9.07 7.02
CA ASP A 70 14.69 -10.01 5.91
C ASP A 70 13.32 -9.84 5.21
N TRP A 71 12.34 -9.24 5.89
CA TRP A 71 10.96 -9.09 5.41
C TRP A 71 10.61 -7.64 5.05
N PHE A 72 11.16 -6.65 5.77
CA PHE A 72 10.80 -5.23 5.60
C PHE A 72 11.98 -4.33 5.19
N GLY A 73 13.22 -4.83 5.26
CA GLY A 73 14.44 -4.09 4.95
C GLY A 73 14.78 -2.98 5.95
N GLY A 74 15.99 -2.41 5.81
CA GLY A 74 16.48 -1.34 6.69
C GLY A 74 16.60 -1.77 8.15
N GLU A 75 16.50 -0.83 9.08
CA GLU A 75 16.60 -1.02 10.53
C GLU A 75 15.25 -1.50 11.14
N SER A 76 14.51 -2.36 10.44
CA SER A 76 13.18 -2.82 10.89
C SER A 76 13.21 -3.78 12.09
N ASP A 77 14.40 -4.26 12.48
CA ASP A 77 14.65 -4.94 13.76
C ASP A 77 14.83 -3.97 14.95
N MET A 78 14.77 -2.65 14.74
CA MET A 78 14.93 -1.65 15.81
C MET A 78 13.61 -0.98 16.20
N ILE A 79 13.26 -1.03 17.48
CA ILE A 79 12.08 -0.31 18.01
C ILE A 79 12.28 1.20 17.87
N GLY A 80 11.29 1.88 17.30
CA GLY A 80 11.31 3.30 16.96
C GLY A 80 11.76 3.61 15.53
N ALA A 81 12.33 2.64 14.80
CA ALA A 81 12.70 2.80 13.40
C ALA A 81 11.46 3.03 12.51
N LYS A 82 11.65 3.85 11.48
CA LYS A 82 10.58 4.43 10.68
C LYS A 82 10.82 4.31 9.19
N SER A 83 9.79 3.88 8.47
CA SER A 83 9.71 3.92 7.00
C SER A 83 8.67 4.95 6.56
N LYS A 84 8.80 5.47 5.34
CA LYS A 84 7.84 6.41 4.73
C LYS A 84 7.50 5.95 3.32
N ALA A 85 6.23 5.73 3.03
CA ALA A 85 5.72 5.54 1.69
C ALA A 85 4.90 6.75 1.25
N THR A 86 5.24 7.35 0.12
CA THR A 86 4.51 8.49 -0.45
C THR A 86 3.94 8.13 -1.81
N LEU A 87 2.61 8.09 -1.90
CA LEU A 87 1.89 7.84 -3.15
C LEU A 87 1.86 9.10 -4.01
N LEU A 88 2.43 9.00 -5.21
CA LEU A 88 2.50 10.05 -6.21
C LEU A 88 1.33 9.99 -7.21
N GLY A 89 0.78 8.80 -7.43
CA GLY A 89 -0.38 8.53 -8.30
C GLY A 89 -0.63 7.04 -8.50
N VAL A 90 -1.71 6.69 -9.20
CA VAL A 90 -2.04 5.32 -9.61
C VAL A 90 -2.23 5.29 -11.12
N HIS A 91 -1.59 4.34 -11.79
CA HIS A 91 -1.79 4.06 -13.21
C HIS A 91 -2.52 2.74 -13.42
N GLY A 92 -3.23 2.59 -14.54
CA GLY A 92 -3.77 1.31 -15.00
C GLY A 92 -2.95 0.76 -16.17
N GLY A 93 -2.94 -0.56 -16.35
CA GLY A 93 -2.37 -1.18 -17.55
C GLY A 93 -2.27 -2.70 -17.47
N GLY A 94 -2.02 -3.33 -18.60
CA GLY A 94 -1.72 -4.76 -18.70
C GLY A 94 -0.23 -5.07 -18.49
N SER A 95 0.07 -6.28 -18.03
CA SER A 95 1.39 -6.93 -18.07
C SER A 95 1.29 -8.27 -18.80
N SER A 96 2.27 -8.62 -19.64
CA SER A 96 2.40 -10.01 -20.10
C SER A 96 2.90 -10.92 -18.98
N THR A 97 2.72 -12.23 -19.14
CA THR A 97 3.18 -13.26 -18.21
C THR A 97 4.65 -13.13 -17.84
N LEU A 98 5.57 -12.93 -18.80
CA LEU A 98 6.99 -12.67 -18.52
C LEU A 98 7.19 -11.44 -17.60
N GLY A 99 6.40 -10.37 -17.83
CA GLY A 99 6.42 -9.17 -17.02
C GLY A 99 5.96 -9.41 -15.58
N MET A 100 5.07 -10.38 -15.36
CA MET A 100 4.61 -10.80 -14.03
C MET A 100 5.56 -11.80 -13.36
N PHE A 101 6.06 -12.80 -14.09
CA PHE A 101 7.12 -13.71 -13.63
C PHE A 101 8.33 -12.92 -13.09
N GLY A 102 8.77 -11.91 -13.85
CA GLY A 102 9.87 -11.01 -13.47
C GLY A 102 9.61 -10.11 -12.24
N ARG A 103 8.35 -9.95 -11.81
CA ARG A 103 7.94 -9.04 -10.72
C ARG A 103 7.47 -9.76 -9.44
N LEU A 104 6.95 -10.97 -9.57
CA LEU A 104 6.31 -11.71 -8.47
C LEU A 104 7.09 -12.96 -8.04
N PHE A 105 7.93 -13.53 -8.93
CA PHE A 105 8.59 -14.82 -8.67
C PHE A 105 10.11 -14.72 -8.86
N PHE A 106 10.58 -14.31 -10.04
CA PHE A 106 12.01 -14.31 -10.36
C PHE A 106 12.85 -13.41 -9.44
N SER A 107 12.25 -12.35 -8.90
CA SER A 107 12.87 -11.42 -7.95
C SER A 107 13.05 -11.99 -6.53
N TRP A 108 12.21 -12.94 -6.08
CA TRP A 108 12.25 -13.48 -4.71
C TRP A 108 12.74 -14.95 -4.65
N PHE A 109 13.16 -15.53 -5.78
CA PHE A 109 14.00 -16.75 -5.81
C PHE A 109 15.32 -16.52 -6.54
N GLU A 110 15.71 -15.25 -6.75
CA GLU A 110 16.94 -14.82 -7.45
C GLU A 110 17.19 -15.54 -8.79
N VAL A 111 16.10 -15.85 -9.52
CA VAL A 111 16.12 -16.78 -10.65
C VAL A 111 17.04 -16.26 -11.74
N ASN A 112 18.08 -17.04 -12.06
CA ASN A 112 19.08 -16.66 -13.06
C ASN A 112 18.52 -16.74 -14.49
N ARG A 113 17.81 -15.68 -14.89
CA ARG A 113 17.20 -15.52 -16.21
C ARG A 113 18.19 -15.70 -17.37
N SER A 114 19.47 -15.41 -17.16
CA SER A 114 20.50 -15.61 -18.19
C SER A 114 20.67 -17.09 -18.54
N ILE A 115 20.55 -17.99 -17.55
CA ILE A 115 20.59 -19.44 -17.78
C ILE A 115 19.29 -19.87 -18.47
N LEU A 116 18.11 -19.44 -17.99
CA LEU A 116 16.82 -19.70 -18.66
C LEU A 116 16.88 -19.36 -20.16
N TRP A 117 17.44 -18.19 -20.51
CA TRP A 117 17.55 -17.74 -21.90
C TRP A 117 18.54 -18.55 -22.74
N GLN A 118 19.66 -19.02 -22.15
CA GLN A 118 20.66 -19.84 -22.84
C GLN A 118 20.09 -21.19 -23.31
N TYR A 119 19.16 -21.77 -22.55
CA TYR A 119 18.47 -23.02 -22.90
C TYR A 119 17.12 -22.81 -23.62
N GLY A 120 16.84 -21.61 -24.11
CA GLY A 120 15.65 -21.34 -24.95
C GLY A 120 14.41 -20.84 -24.22
N TYR A 121 14.40 -20.82 -22.88
CA TYR A 121 13.29 -20.31 -22.05
C TYR A 121 13.36 -18.77 -21.90
N TYR A 122 13.47 -18.07 -23.04
CA TYR A 122 13.45 -16.61 -23.14
C TYR A 122 12.06 -16.08 -23.51
N GLN A 123 11.95 -14.77 -23.75
CA GLN A 123 10.68 -14.09 -23.97
C GLN A 123 9.77 -14.76 -25.01
N SER A 124 10.28 -15.13 -26.19
CA SER A 124 9.45 -15.75 -27.22
C SER A 124 8.95 -17.16 -26.87
N TYR A 125 9.56 -17.84 -25.91
CA TYR A 125 8.99 -19.07 -25.36
C TYR A 125 7.80 -18.76 -24.45
N ILE A 126 7.96 -17.81 -23.53
CA ILE A 126 6.93 -17.48 -22.53
C ILE A 126 5.73 -16.79 -23.19
N ASP A 127 5.96 -15.80 -24.06
CA ASP A 127 4.88 -15.07 -24.75
C ASP A 127 4.08 -15.96 -25.74
N ASN A 128 4.65 -17.09 -26.20
CA ASN A 128 3.95 -18.06 -27.06
C ASN A 128 3.15 -19.12 -26.29
N ASN A 129 3.69 -19.64 -25.18
CA ASN A 129 3.05 -20.72 -24.40
C ASN A 129 2.07 -20.17 -23.34
N TYR A 130 2.36 -18.98 -22.81
CA TYR A 130 1.56 -18.31 -21.77
C TYR A 130 1.17 -16.89 -22.24
N PRO A 131 0.33 -16.74 -23.27
CA PRO A 131 0.02 -15.45 -23.92
C PRO A 131 -0.88 -14.51 -23.09
N ASN A 132 -1.01 -14.75 -21.77
CA ASN A 132 -1.91 -14.03 -20.88
C ASN A 132 -1.48 -12.57 -20.65
N ILE A 133 -2.47 -11.67 -20.53
CA ILE A 133 -2.28 -10.25 -20.23
C ILE A 133 -3.08 -9.88 -18.98
N TYR A 134 -2.35 -9.67 -17.89
CA TYR A 134 -2.87 -9.44 -16.54
C TYR A 134 -3.24 -7.98 -16.34
N ASN A 135 -4.47 -7.70 -15.92
CA ASN A 135 -4.97 -6.34 -15.80
C ASN A 135 -4.79 -5.83 -14.38
N GLN A 136 -4.01 -4.76 -14.23
CA GLN A 136 -3.58 -4.31 -12.91
C GLN A 136 -3.69 -2.79 -12.71
N TRP A 137 -3.76 -2.42 -11.44
CA TRP A 137 -3.35 -1.11 -10.96
C TRP A 137 -1.85 -1.11 -10.65
N ARG A 138 -1.23 0.05 -10.84
CA ARG A 138 0.17 0.37 -10.59
C ARG A 138 0.23 1.65 -9.74
N PRO A 139 0.04 1.57 -8.41
CA PRO A 139 0.42 2.66 -7.52
C PRO A 139 1.91 2.99 -7.70
N PHE A 140 2.21 4.28 -7.69
CA PHE A 140 3.53 4.84 -7.97
C PHE A 140 4.04 5.51 -6.68
N LEU A 141 4.92 4.81 -5.97
CA LEU A 141 5.41 5.23 -4.65
C LEU A 141 6.83 5.80 -4.74
N ALA A 142 7.11 6.81 -3.91
CA ALA A 142 8.45 7.06 -3.40
C ALA A 142 8.55 6.42 -2.01
N LEU A 143 9.56 5.56 -1.81
CA LEU A 143 9.80 4.84 -0.56
C LEU A 143 11.05 5.36 0.15
N TRP A 144 11.04 5.32 1.47
CA TRP A 144 12.20 5.39 2.35
C TRP A 144 12.19 4.10 3.19
N PRO A 145 13.30 3.34 3.29
CA PRO A 145 13.37 2.13 4.09
C PRO A 145 13.19 2.44 5.59
N PHE A 146 13.10 1.40 6.43
CA PHE A 146 13.14 1.60 7.88
C PHE A 146 14.50 2.15 8.30
N GLY A 147 14.48 3.22 9.10
CA GLY A 147 15.66 3.82 9.71
C GLY A 147 15.29 4.66 10.94
N THR A 148 16.24 4.88 11.83
CA THR A 148 16.10 5.67 13.05
C THR A 148 16.32 7.18 12.82
N GLU A 149 17.05 7.55 11.78
CA GLU A 149 17.33 8.94 11.39
C GLU A 149 16.12 9.66 10.75
N PRO A 150 16.06 11.02 10.79
CA PRO A 150 15.03 11.80 10.11
C PRO A 150 15.00 11.57 8.59
N PHE A 151 13.80 11.47 8.01
CA PHE A 151 13.69 11.24 6.57
C PHE A 151 14.29 12.35 5.71
N ASP A 152 15.20 11.99 4.82
CA ASP A 152 15.71 12.88 3.77
C ASP A 152 14.59 13.54 2.94
N ASN A 153 14.88 14.77 2.49
CA ASN A 153 14.01 15.57 1.61
C ASN A 153 13.78 14.92 0.23
N TYR A 154 14.69 14.06 -0.21
CA TYR A 154 14.62 13.31 -1.46
C TYR A 154 14.64 11.82 -1.16
N SER A 155 13.84 11.02 -1.86
CA SER A 155 14.08 9.58 -1.89
C SER A 155 15.08 9.29 -3.00
N ASN A 156 16.21 8.71 -2.61
CA ASN A 156 17.19 8.14 -3.54
C ASN A 156 16.79 6.71 -3.98
N TYR A 157 15.74 6.13 -3.39
CA TYR A 157 15.26 4.80 -3.70
C TYR A 157 14.20 4.83 -4.82
N PHE A 158 14.28 3.84 -5.70
CA PHE A 158 13.50 3.82 -6.93
C PHE A 158 11.99 3.75 -6.71
N LEU A 159 11.29 4.22 -7.74
CA LEU A 159 9.83 4.23 -7.84
C LEU A 159 9.29 2.81 -7.86
N SER A 160 8.85 2.28 -6.71
CA SER A 160 8.37 0.91 -6.60
C SER A 160 7.04 0.74 -7.32
N GLN A 161 7.05 0.01 -8.45
CA GLN A 161 5.84 -0.35 -9.19
C GLN A 161 5.17 -1.58 -8.58
N HIS A 162 4.70 -1.43 -7.34
CA HIS A 162 3.79 -2.41 -6.75
C HIS A 162 2.61 -2.64 -7.70
N SER A 163 2.24 -3.90 -7.83
CA SER A 163 1.31 -4.37 -8.85
C SER A 163 0.15 -5.05 -8.14
N LEU A 164 -1.06 -4.51 -8.28
CA LEU A 164 -2.29 -5.06 -7.75
C LEU A 164 -3.17 -5.48 -8.92
N PHE A 165 -3.53 -6.76 -9.00
CA PHE A 165 -4.50 -7.25 -9.98
C PHE A 165 -5.86 -6.57 -9.81
N ARG A 166 -6.71 -6.64 -10.84
CA ARG A 166 -8.08 -6.12 -10.78
C ARG A 166 -9.09 -7.18 -10.40
N GLU A 167 -8.94 -8.38 -10.95
CA GLU A 167 -9.82 -9.51 -10.69
C GLU A 167 -9.09 -10.58 -9.87
N PRO A 168 -9.72 -11.20 -8.85
CA PRO A 168 -9.11 -12.29 -8.08
C PRO A 168 -8.61 -13.48 -8.93
N LEU A 169 -9.26 -13.78 -10.06
CA LEU A 169 -8.84 -14.86 -10.97
C LEU A 169 -7.46 -14.65 -11.63
N ASP A 170 -6.97 -13.40 -11.72
CA ASP A 170 -5.62 -13.12 -12.23
C ASP A 170 -4.54 -13.77 -11.33
N PHE A 171 -4.80 -13.93 -10.02
CA PHE A 171 -3.88 -14.60 -9.08
C PHE A 171 -3.72 -16.09 -9.37
N GLN A 172 -4.83 -16.81 -9.56
CA GLN A 172 -4.80 -18.25 -9.90
C GLN A 172 -4.15 -18.46 -11.27
N SER A 173 -4.54 -17.63 -12.24
CA SER A 173 -4.01 -17.69 -13.60
C SER A 173 -2.49 -17.51 -13.64
N ILE A 174 -1.92 -16.51 -12.93
CA ILE A 174 -0.46 -16.32 -12.92
C ILE A 174 0.28 -17.40 -12.10
N LEU A 175 -0.32 -17.92 -11.04
CA LEU A 175 0.27 -19.00 -10.24
C LEU A 175 0.35 -20.30 -11.04
N TYR A 176 -0.70 -20.62 -11.81
CA TYR A 176 -0.74 -21.80 -12.66
C TYR A 176 0.22 -21.66 -13.86
N ASP A 177 0.25 -20.51 -14.55
CA ASP A 177 1.26 -20.22 -15.59
C ASP A 177 2.69 -20.39 -15.04
N TYR A 178 2.96 -19.89 -13.82
CA TYR A 178 4.28 -20.01 -13.20
C TYR A 178 4.64 -21.45 -12.81
N ASN A 179 3.72 -22.15 -12.14
CA ASN A 179 3.97 -23.52 -11.68
C ASN A 179 4.12 -24.50 -12.86
N ASP A 180 3.38 -24.32 -13.95
CA ASP A 180 3.56 -25.10 -15.19
C ASP A 180 4.92 -24.80 -15.83
N PHE A 181 5.27 -23.52 -16.04
CA PHE A 181 6.58 -23.13 -16.57
C PHE A 181 7.74 -23.66 -15.71
N ALA A 182 7.64 -23.56 -14.39
CA ALA A 182 8.60 -24.10 -13.45
C ALA A 182 8.69 -25.63 -13.54
N ALA A 183 7.57 -26.33 -13.70
CA ALA A 183 7.55 -27.78 -13.90
C ALA A 183 8.19 -28.20 -15.24
N VAL A 184 8.01 -27.43 -16.33
CA VAL A 184 8.70 -27.69 -17.60
C VAL A 184 10.22 -27.54 -17.41
N VAL A 185 10.69 -26.44 -16.83
CA VAL A 185 12.13 -26.20 -16.60
C VAL A 185 12.74 -27.24 -15.65
N ASN A 186 12.03 -27.66 -14.60
CA ASN A 186 12.48 -28.71 -13.68
C ASN A 186 12.60 -30.10 -14.32
N ASN A 187 11.82 -30.37 -15.37
CA ASN A 187 11.83 -31.65 -16.09
C ASN A 187 12.81 -31.67 -17.27
N ASP A 188 13.44 -30.53 -17.60
CA ASP A 188 14.48 -30.45 -18.61
C ASP A 188 15.80 -31.04 -18.09
N THR A 189 16.30 -32.07 -18.78
CA THR A 189 17.51 -32.80 -18.38
C THR A 189 18.77 -31.93 -18.39
N ALA A 190 18.79 -30.84 -19.15
CA ALA A 190 19.91 -29.90 -19.16
C ALA A 190 19.97 -29.03 -17.89
N PHE A 191 18.81 -28.64 -17.34
CA PHE A 191 18.73 -27.92 -16.07
C PHE A 191 19.01 -28.84 -14.87
N GLN A 192 18.49 -30.07 -14.92
CA GLN A 192 18.83 -31.13 -13.95
C GLN A 192 20.35 -31.39 -13.91
N ALA A 193 21.01 -31.45 -15.07
CA ALA A 193 22.46 -31.68 -15.15
C ALA A 193 23.33 -30.57 -14.54
N ILE A 194 22.78 -29.36 -14.33
CA ILE A 194 23.45 -28.24 -13.65
C ILE A 194 22.90 -27.96 -12.24
N ASN A 195 22.06 -28.85 -11.70
CA ASN A 195 21.35 -28.71 -10.42
C ASN A 195 20.53 -27.41 -10.30
N PHE A 196 20.04 -26.86 -11.41
CA PHE A 196 19.14 -25.71 -11.40
C PHE A 196 17.70 -26.22 -11.29
N SER A 197 16.92 -25.60 -10.40
CA SER A 197 15.49 -25.84 -10.28
C SER A 197 14.74 -24.55 -9.97
N MET A 198 13.45 -24.55 -10.32
CA MET A 198 12.49 -23.51 -9.96
C MET A 198 11.51 -24.08 -8.92
N PRO A 199 11.19 -23.32 -7.85
CA PRO A 199 10.24 -23.79 -6.86
C PRO A 199 8.81 -23.83 -7.42
N ILE A 200 8.04 -24.81 -6.96
CA ILE A 200 6.59 -24.91 -7.18
C ILE A 200 5.90 -24.35 -5.92
N LEU A 201 4.83 -23.56 -6.08
CA LEU A 201 4.22 -22.82 -4.97
C LEU A 201 2.75 -23.18 -4.74
N SER A 202 2.38 -23.19 -3.46
CA SER A 202 0.98 -23.24 -3.02
C SER A 202 0.29 -21.87 -3.18
N GLY A 203 -1.04 -21.85 -3.10
CA GLY A 203 -1.81 -20.62 -2.98
C GLY A 203 -1.42 -19.81 -1.75
N ASP A 204 -1.23 -20.49 -0.60
CA ASP A 204 -0.75 -19.89 0.65
C ASP A 204 0.59 -19.17 0.50
N ASP A 205 1.58 -19.80 -0.13
CA ASP A 205 2.92 -19.24 -0.30
C ASP A 205 2.94 -18.07 -1.29
N PHE A 206 2.16 -18.17 -2.38
CA PHE A 206 2.02 -17.09 -3.35
C PHE A 206 1.29 -15.88 -2.77
N LEU A 207 0.19 -16.11 -2.03
CA LEU A 207 -0.56 -15.03 -1.37
C LEU A 207 0.25 -14.40 -0.23
N TRP A 208 0.97 -15.21 0.56
CA TRP A 208 1.90 -14.74 1.59
C TRP A 208 2.95 -13.79 1.00
N ARG A 209 3.64 -14.22 -0.07
CA ARG A 209 4.59 -13.38 -0.81
C ARG A 209 3.93 -12.11 -1.32
N PHE A 210 2.74 -12.21 -1.92
CA PHE A 210 2.03 -11.06 -2.45
C PHE A 210 1.64 -10.05 -1.37
N ILE A 211 1.23 -10.47 -0.17
CA ILE A 211 0.86 -9.56 0.92
C ILE A 211 2.09 -8.91 1.56
N LEU A 212 3.15 -9.70 1.86
CA LEU A 212 4.37 -9.20 2.49
C LEU A 212 5.02 -8.07 1.67
N ASP A 213 5.01 -8.23 0.35
CA ASP A 213 5.60 -7.32 -0.63
C ASP A 213 4.71 -6.08 -0.94
N ARG A 214 3.51 -5.96 -0.32
CA ARG A 214 2.47 -4.96 -0.71
C ARG A 214 1.78 -4.31 0.49
N TYR A 215 2.26 -3.11 0.86
CA TYR A 215 1.63 -2.21 1.85
C TYR A 215 0.29 -1.58 1.40
N MET A 216 -0.39 -2.15 0.41
CA MET A 216 -1.59 -1.58 -0.26
C MET A 216 -2.56 -2.67 -0.68
N MET A 217 -3.86 -2.41 -0.62
CA MET A 217 -4.93 -3.35 -0.93
C MET A 217 -6.12 -2.71 -1.65
N VAL A 218 -6.94 -3.55 -2.28
CA VAL A 218 -8.10 -3.21 -3.11
C VAL A 218 -9.39 -3.23 -2.28
N ASN A 219 -10.32 -2.30 -2.52
CA ASN A 219 -11.63 -2.24 -1.85
C ASN A 219 -12.75 -2.86 -2.72
N PRO A 220 -13.73 -3.55 -2.12
CA PRO A 220 -13.88 -3.83 -0.68
C PRO A 220 -12.92 -4.93 -0.18
N ILE A 221 -12.13 -4.63 0.84
CA ILE A 221 -10.98 -5.44 1.28
C ILE A 221 -11.40 -6.86 1.68
N ASN A 222 -12.46 -6.98 2.49
CA ASN A 222 -13.01 -8.27 2.91
C ASN A 222 -13.30 -9.17 1.70
N ASN A 223 -14.15 -8.70 0.79
CA ASN A 223 -14.62 -9.46 -0.36
C ASN A 223 -13.47 -9.82 -1.31
N TYR A 224 -12.62 -8.83 -1.64
CA TYR A 224 -11.50 -9.02 -2.54
C TYR A 224 -10.54 -10.10 -2.02
N LEU A 225 -10.14 -10.03 -0.75
CA LEU A 225 -9.23 -11.00 -0.17
C LEU A 225 -9.90 -12.37 0.09
N THR A 226 -11.20 -12.41 0.42
CA THR A 226 -11.95 -13.68 0.48
C THR A 226 -12.01 -14.36 -0.89
N GLU A 227 -12.29 -13.62 -1.97
CA GLU A 227 -12.30 -14.20 -3.32
C GLU A 227 -10.89 -14.63 -3.76
N VAL A 228 -9.84 -13.86 -3.44
CA VAL A 228 -8.44 -14.27 -3.73
C VAL A 228 -8.06 -15.55 -2.97
N ILE A 229 -8.41 -15.68 -1.68
CA ILE A 229 -8.16 -16.90 -0.89
C ILE A 229 -8.90 -18.10 -1.48
N ASN A 230 -10.18 -17.95 -1.81
CA ASN A 230 -10.99 -19.03 -2.38
C ASN A 230 -10.49 -19.43 -3.79
N THR A 231 -10.01 -18.48 -4.58
CA THR A 231 -9.53 -18.70 -5.97
C THR A 231 -8.11 -19.28 -6.00
N LEU A 232 -7.33 -19.07 -4.94
CA LEU A 232 -6.01 -19.69 -4.75
C LEU A 232 -6.04 -20.99 -3.93
N GLU A 233 -7.22 -21.39 -3.43
CA GLU A 233 -7.42 -22.59 -2.59
C GLU A 233 -6.50 -22.60 -1.34
N CYS A 234 -6.32 -21.46 -0.67
CA CYS A 234 -5.42 -21.35 0.49
C CYS A 234 -6.02 -21.96 1.77
N ASP A 235 -5.27 -22.82 2.45
CA ASP A 235 -5.69 -23.52 3.68
C ASP A 235 -5.37 -22.74 4.97
N ASN A 236 -4.29 -21.96 4.98
CA ASN A 236 -3.68 -21.38 6.19
C ASN A 236 -3.87 -19.85 6.27
N VAL A 237 -4.76 -19.29 5.45
CA VAL A 237 -5.07 -17.85 5.41
C VAL A 237 -6.54 -17.61 5.75
N SER A 238 -6.79 -16.59 6.57
CA SER A 238 -8.14 -16.13 6.92
C SER A 238 -8.28 -14.62 6.77
N VAL A 239 -9.49 -14.15 6.50
CA VAL A 239 -9.83 -12.73 6.40
C VAL A 239 -10.96 -12.42 7.37
N ASN A 240 -10.85 -11.29 8.05
CA ASN A 240 -11.90 -10.74 8.89
C ASN A 240 -11.91 -9.20 8.73
N GLU A 241 -13.00 -8.66 8.19
CA GLU A 241 -13.19 -7.24 7.85
C GLU A 241 -12.07 -6.69 6.93
N ASN A 242 -11.10 -6.01 7.51
CA ASN A 242 -9.99 -5.34 6.84
C ASN A 242 -8.64 -5.98 7.15
N LYS A 243 -8.64 -7.12 7.84
CA LYS A 243 -7.45 -7.84 8.30
C LYS A 243 -7.35 -9.20 7.63
N ILE A 244 -6.18 -9.49 7.05
CA ILE A 244 -5.78 -10.83 6.61
C ILE A 244 -4.83 -11.42 7.66
N SER A 245 -4.94 -12.72 7.90
CA SER A 245 -4.21 -13.42 8.97
C SER A 245 -3.72 -14.77 8.47
N PHE A 246 -2.41 -14.93 8.42
CA PHE A 246 -1.71 -16.14 8.00
C PHE A 246 -1.29 -16.95 9.22
N MET A 247 -1.58 -18.25 9.22
CA MET A 247 -0.87 -19.23 10.04
C MET A 247 0.36 -19.68 9.25
N ARG A 248 1.55 -19.61 9.85
CA ARG A 248 2.82 -20.04 9.24
C ARG A 248 3.63 -20.86 10.22
N PHE A 249 4.54 -21.66 9.70
CA PHE A 249 5.46 -22.49 10.47
C PHE A 249 6.90 -22.03 10.23
N GLY A 250 7.64 -21.87 11.31
CA GLY A 250 9.08 -21.66 11.36
C GLY A 250 9.71 -22.74 12.25
N GLU A 251 10.53 -22.34 13.23
CA GLU A 251 10.90 -23.21 14.36
C GLU A 251 9.64 -23.72 15.11
N LYS A 252 8.59 -22.88 15.15
CA LYS A 252 7.27 -23.16 15.73
C LYS A 252 6.19 -22.51 14.85
N ALA A 253 4.92 -22.79 15.11
CA ALA A 253 3.84 -22.07 14.44
C ALA A 253 3.63 -20.66 15.03
N TYR A 254 3.35 -19.72 14.13
CA TYR A 254 3.12 -18.31 14.41
C TYR A 254 1.99 -17.76 13.53
N ILE A 255 1.33 -16.72 14.04
CA ILE A 255 0.29 -15.99 13.33
C ILE A 255 0.85 -14.63 12.91
N MET A 256 0.68 -14.27 11.64
CA MET A 256 0.99 -12.93 11.14
C MET A 256 -0.25 -12.27 10.55
N GLU A 257 -0.58 -11.10 11.09
CA GLU A 257 -1.75 -10.31 10.73
C GLU A 257 -1.33 -9.03 10.00
N PHE A 258 -2.01 -8.73 8.89
CA PHE A 258 -1.90 -7.45 8.19
C PHE A 258 -3.28 -6.80 8.18
N THR A 259 -3.42 -5.64 8.83
CA THR A 259 -4.66 -4.86 8.85
C THR A 259 -4.54 -3.67 7.92
N TYR A 260 -5.51 -3.42 7.06
CA TYR A 260 -5.55 -2.27 6.16
C TYR A 260 -6.59 -1.24 6.62
N ASN A 261 -6.32 0.06 6.52
CA ASN A 261 -7.32 1.09 6.81
C ASN A 261 -8.32 1.25 5.63
N SER A 262 -9.35 2.07 5.81
CA SER A 262 -10.46 2.24 4.85
C SER A 262 -10.05 2.72 3.45
N ARG A 263 -8.83 3.26 3.28
CA ARG A 263 -8.25 3.63 1.98
C ARG A 263 -7.46 2.50 1.31
N GLY A 264 -7.43 1.30 1.89
CA GLY A 264 -6.58 0.20 1.41
C GLY A 264 -5.08 0.42 1.66
N LEU A 265 -4.69 1.36 2.52
CA LEU A 265 -3.29 1.47 2.97
C LEU A 265 -3.08 0.55 4.18
N LEU A 266 -1.92 -0.10 4.28
CA LEU A 266 -1.56 -0.89 5.45
C LEU A 266 -1.61 -0.01 6.72
N ASP A 267 -2.33 -0.47 7.72
CA ASP A 267 -2.54 0.20 8.99
C ASP A 267 -1.56 -0.33 10.05
N ASN A 268 -1.49 -1.65 10.20
CA ASN A 268 -0.61 -2.33 11.13
C ASN A 268 -0.22 -3.73 10.64
N VAL A 269 0.95 -4.19 11.10
CA VAL A 269 1.43 -5.58 10.97
C VAL A 269 1.68 -6.12 12.37
N ILE A 270 1.21 -7.32 12.66
CA ILE A 270 1.33 -7.95 13.98
C ILE A 270 1.79 -9.39 13.79
N VAL A 271 2.91 -9.78 14.43
CA VAL A 271 3.37 -11.17 14.48
C VAL A 271 3.24 -11.69 15.91
N LYS A 272 2.69 -12.90 16.07
CA LYS A 272 2.44 -13.54 17.37
C LYS A 272 2.82 -15.00 17.34
N ASN A 273 3.19 -15.58 18.49
CA ASN A 273 3.25 -17.03 18.63
C ASN A 273 1.82 -17.64 18.74
N ASN A 274 1.73 -18.97 18.76
CA ASN A 274 0.46 -19.69 18.94
C ASN A 274 -0.30 -19.36 20.24
N ASP A 275 0.38 -18.90 21.31
CA ASP A 275 -0.26 -18.45 22.55
C ASP A 275 -0.88 -17.03 22.43
N ASN A 276 -0.85 -16.44 21.23
CA ASN A 276 -1.16 -15.03 20.95
C ASN A 276 -0.24 -14.02 21.68
N LYS A 277 0.94 -14.45 22.19
CA LYS A 277 1.97 -13.49 22.65
C LYS A 277 2.52 -12.73 21.46
N LEU A 278 2.63 -11.41 21.60
CA LEU A 278 3.20 -10.53 20.59
C LEU A 278 4.71 -10.83 20.44
N ILE A 279 5.20 -10.88 19.20
CA ILE A 279 6.63 -10.97 18.85
C ILE A 279 7.09 -9.68 18.18
N TYR A 280 6.29 -9.15 17.25
CA TYR A 280 6.68 -7.99 16.45
C TYR A 280 5.45 -7.15 16.07
N LYS A 281 5.61 -5.83 16.01
CA LYS A 281 4.54 -4.92 15.60
C LYS A 281 5.04 -3.68 14.85
N ILE A 282 4.57 -3.52 13.62
CA ILE A 282 4.54 -2.24 12.90
C ILE A 282 3.17 -1.60 13.10
N THR A 283 3.15 -0.30 13.39
CA THR A 283 1.97 0.54 13.26
C THR A 283 2.20 1.60 12.18
N SER A 284 1.15 2.25 11.69
CA SER A 284 1.29 3.35 10.73
C SER A 284 0.59 4.63 11.18
N SER A 285 0.94 5.75 10.55
CA SER A 285 0.30 7.05 10.74
C SER A 285 0.27 7.85 9.43
N ASN A 286 -0.74 8.70 9.26
CA ASN A 286 -0.95 9.46 8.02
C ASN A 286 -0.70 10.96 8.21
N LEU A 287 0.24 11.53 7.45
CA LEU A 287 0.66 12.92 7.61
C LEU A 287 -0.41 13.96 7.25
N LYS A 288 -1.47 13.62 6.49
CA LYS A 288 -2.53 14.59 6.14
C LYS A 288 -3.20 15.18 7.39
N PHE A 289 -3.48 14.35 8.40
CA PHE A 289 -4.12 14.81 9.63
C PHE A 289 -3.25 15.84 10.38
N VAL A 290 -1.93 15.65 10.42
CA VAL A 290 -0.99 16.60 11.04
C VAL A 290 -1.06 17.96 10.34
N VAL A 291 -1.08 17.98 9.00
CA VAL A 291 -1.22 19.22 8.21
C VAL A 291 -2.57 19.91 8.48
N TYR A 292 -3.68 19.17 8.51
CA TYR A 292 -4.99 19.75 8.82
C TYR A 292 -5.09 20.28 10.26
N ILE A 293 -4.44 19.63 11.23
CA ILE A 293 -4.35 20.11 12.62
C ILE A 293 -3.56 21.44 12.68
N ILE A 294 -2.40 21.52 12.01
CA ILE A 294 -1.60 22.75 11.93
C ILE A 294 -2.40 23.91 11.30
N ILE A 295 -3.12 23.64 10.21
CA ILE A 295 -4.02 24.62 9.56
C ILE A 295 -5.14 25.04 10.51
N GLY A 296 -5.78 24.10 11.20
CA GLY A 296 -6.86 24.38 12.16
C GLY A 296 -6.40 25.25 13.33
N ILE A 297 -5.25 24.95 13.93
CA ILE A 297 -4.63 25.75 15.00
C ILE A 297 -4.29 27.16 14.48
N SER A 298 -3.70 27.25 13.29
CA SER A 298 -3.32 28.54 12.67
C SER A 298 -4.53 29.43 12.39
N LEU A 299 -5.61 28.86 11.84
CA LEU A 299 -6.87 29.56 11.62
C LEU A 299 -7.52 29.98 12.95
N GLY A 300 -7.51 29.10 13.96
CA GLY A 300 -8.01 29.40 15.31
C GLY A 300 -7.29 30.61 15.95
N ALA A 301 -5.96 30.66 15.83
CA ALA A 301 -5.16 31.79 16.29
C ALA A 301 -5.50 33.09 15.55
N ILE A 302 -5.64 33.04 14.22
CA ILE A 302 -6.03 34.20 13.39
C ILE A 302 -7.42 34.73 13.80
N PHE A 303 -8.42 33.85 13.93
CA PHE A 303 -9.77 34.25 14.37
C PHE A 303 -9.77 34.79 15.81
N GLY A 304 -8.96 34.21 16.72
CA GLY A 304 -8.76 34.71 18.07
C GLY A 304 -8.19 36.14 18.10
N LEU A 305 -7.15 36.41 17.31
CA LEU A 305 -6.55 37.75 17.18
C LEU A 305 -7.52 38.77 16.59
N ILE A 306 -8.30 38.39 15.57
CA ILE A 306 -9.34 39.25 14.99
C ILE A 306 -10.44 39.55 16.03
N GLY A 307 -10.94 38.53 16.72
CA GLY A 307 -11.95 38.69 17.77
C GLY A 307 -11.48 39.58 18.93
N PHE A 308 -10.24 39.36 19.40
CA PHE A 308 -9.60 40.20 20.42
C PHE A 308 -9.43 41.65 19.98
N SER A 309 -9.05 41.89 18.72
CA SER A 309 -8.94 43.23 18.13
C SER A 309 -10.29 43.96 18.10
N PHE A 310 -11.36 43.27 17.66
CA PHE A 310 -12.72 43.82 17.70
C PHE A 310 -13.21 44.08 19.14
N TYR A 311 -12.94 43.18 20.08
CA TYR A 311 -13.27 43.36 21.50
C TYR A 311 -12.54 44.57 22.10
N ARG A 312 -11.22 44.67 21.91
CA ARG A 312 -10.39 45.80 22.36
C ARG A 312 -10.89 47.12 21.78
N LYS A 313 -11.19 47.17 20.48
CA LYS A 313 -11.76 48.36 19.81
C LYS A 313 -13.13 48.75 20.35
N ARG A 314 -14.01 47.77 20.62
CA ARG A 314 -15.33 48.00 21.22
C ARG A 314 -15.23 48.52 22.66
N ARG A 315 -14.29 47.99 23.46
CA ARG A 315 -14.01 48.45 24.83
C ARG A 315 -13.46 49.88 24.86
N LEU A 316 -12.48 50.20 24.02
CA LEU A 316 -11.95 51.57 23.87
C LEU A 316 -13.03 52.57 23.46
N ASN A 317 -13.86 52.24 22.47
CA ASN A 317 -14.99 53.09 22.06
C ASN A 317 -16.09 53.23 23.13
N SER A 318 -16.15 52.33 24.10
CA SER A 318 -17.05 52.44 25.26
C SER A 318 -16.49 53.39 26.32
N LEU A 319 -15.20 53.30 26.62
CA LEU A 319 -14.51 54.18 27.57
C LEU A 319 -14.50 55.63 27.07
N LEU A 320 -14.12 55.84 25.80
CA LEU A 320 -14.14 57.16 25.15
C LEU A 320 -15.54 57.80 24.99
N LYS A 321 -16.62 57.05 25.30
CA LYS A 321 -17.97 57.59 25.46
C LYS A 321 -18.32 57.93 26.90
N SER A 322 -17.73 57.24 27.88
CA SER A 322 -17.88 57.51 29.30
C SER A 322 -17.13 58.78 29.72
N ASP A 323 -15.96 59.04 29.13
CA ASP A 323 -15.16 60.26 29.40
C ASP A 323 -15.71 61.52 28.69
N ARG A 324 -16.95 61.46 28.17
CA ARG A 324 -17.62 62.53 27.39
C ARG A 324 -19.08 62.76 27.80
N SER A 325 -19.49 62.21 28.95
CA SER A 325 -20.81 62.36 29.57
C SER A 325 -20.66 62.83 31.00
#